data_AF-A0A1W2G846-F1
#
_entry.id   AF-A0A1W2G846-F1
#
_cell.length_a   1.000
_cell.length_b   1.000
_cell.length_c   1.000
_cell.angle_alpha   90.00
_cell.angle_beta   90.00
_cell.angle_gamma   90.00
#
_symmetry.space_group_name_H-M   'P 1'
#
loop_
_entity.id
_entity.type
_entity.pdbx_description
1 polymer ?
#
loop_
_entity_poly.entity_id
_entity_poly.type
_entity_poly.pdbx_seq_one_letter_code
_entity_poly.pdbx_strand_id
1 'polypeptide(L)'
;MKAIFMITIILFGNALDGFSESRRVRGKVFDAQSGDPLPFAHVIFENIGVTTNTDGNFTINIEVVDVVDVPKLLIKYIGYESVNFEIINWVENINIGLIPSTETLDEVFVITAETVVRNLNSHRQINYEFEDLLLSAFYKESLVVKKQLAYIAEGVFDIYLPTIYNNDQIEIGLKKTRKKTFVNLDSISMLFVTGHARDMINGSMRRNHSFLDTKEMKNYQYWKEGVEQYDGEEVYVVGFGPSGKKASANGLLYISTSTYALIRAEYYPIISRQHFWNKVKWVEEYIEVKSTWLLKQVIYEGAWSVTGNEYNFQAILDVTSFTPVDKKPPITDVINENAIFFDSADNLDENFWRNHNYMSLSEKERLEMSESD
;
A
#
# COMPACT_ATOMS: atom_id res chain seq x y z
N MET A 1 -45.91 57.22 30.32
CA MET A 1 -45.06 56.52 29.34
C MET A 1 -44.82 55.12 29.84
N LYS A 2 -45.43 54.10 29.21
CA LYS A 2 -45.17 52.68 29.52
C LYS A 2 -44.09 52.21 28.54
N ALA A 3 -42.91 51.87 29.05
CA ALA A 3 -41.84 51.32 28.24
C ALA A 3 -42.17 49.86 27.90
N ILE A 4 -42.27 49.56 26.61
CA ILE A 4 -42.46 48.21 26.07
C ILE A 4 -41.07 47.55 26.03
N PHE A 5 -40.88 46.48 26.78
CA PHE A 5 -39.69 45.63 26.70
C PHE A 5 -39.90 44.64 25.55
N MET A 6 -39.16 44.82 24.45
CA MET A 6 -39.16 43.91 23.31
C MET A 6 -38.09 42.84 23.56
N ILE A 7 -38.53 41.61 23.81
CA ILE A 7 -37.65 40.44 23.96
C ILE A 7 -37.32 39.93 22.55
N THR A 8 -36.08 40.13 22.12
CA THR A 8 -35.55 39.53 20.89
C THR A 8 -35.11 38.09 21.21
N ILE A 9 -35.85 37.10 20.70
CA ILE A 9 -35.45 35.68 20.75
C ILE A 9 -34.45 35.46 19.61
N ILE A 10 -33.17 35.26 19.96
CA ILE A 10 -32.14 34.82 19.03
C ILE A 10 -32.30 33.29 18.87
N LEU A 11 -32.92 32.87 17.76
CA LEU A 11 -32.93 31.48 17.32
C LEU A 11 -31.52 31.15 16.81
N PHE A 12 -30.70 30.51 17.64
CA PHE A 12 -29.53 29.78 17.17
C PHE A 12 -30.03 28.59 16.36
N GLY A 13 -29.95 28.70 15.03
CA GLY A 13 -30.07 27.55 14.15
C GLY A 13 -28.90 26.63 14.43
N ASN A 14 -29.14 25.54 15.15
CA ASN A 14 -28.21 24.42 15.15
C ASN A 14 -28.23 23.87 13.72
N ALA A 15 -27.14 24.06 12.98
CA ALA A 15 -26.85 23.20 11.85
C ALA A 15 -26.82 21.77 12.42
N LEU A 16 -27.74 20.93 11.97
CA LEU A 16 -27.62 19.49 12.15
C LEU A 16 -26.47 19.07 11.26
N ASP A 17 -25.25 19.10 11.81
CA ASP A 17 -24.16 18.31 11.24
C ASP A 17 -24.63 16.85 11.32
N GLY A 18 -24.91 16.25 10.16
CA GLY A 18 -25.22 14.83 10.07
C GLY A 18 -24.02 14.07 10.61
N PHE A 19 -24.16 13.44 11.78
CA PHE A 19 -23.14 12.55 12.31
C PHE A 19 -23.08 11.32 11.41
N SER A 20 -22.05 11.24 10.55
CA SER A 20 -21.64 9.98 9.92
C SER A 20 -21.19 9.04 11.04
N GLU A 21 -21.92 7.94 11.26
CA GLU A 21 -21.50 6.91 12.21
C GLU A 21 -20.44 6.04 11.53
N SER A 22 -19.19 6.13 12.00
CA SER A 22 -18.15 5.20 11.56
C SER A 22 -18.32 3.86 12.25
N ARG A 23 -18.40 2.78 11.46
CA ARG A 23 -18.51 1.40 11.92
C ARG A 23 -17.23 0.65 11.62
N ARG A 24 -16.70 -0.03 12.64
CA ARG A 24 -15.48 -0.83 12.54
C ARG A 24 -15.81 -2.28 12.25
N VAL A 25 -15.25 -2.81 11.16
CA VAL A 25 -15.35 -4.22 10.77
C VAL A 25 -13.97 -4.86 10.92
N ARG A 26 -13.92 -6.01 11.58
CA ARG A 26 -12.71 -6.83 11.75
C ARG A 26 -12.93 -8.18 11.10
N GLY A 27 -11.87 -8.83 10.67
CA GLY A 27 -12.00 -10.16 10.10
C GLY A 27 -10.69 -10.82 9.74
N LYS A 28 -10.82 -12.00 9.16
CA LYS A 28 -9.71 -12.82 8.68
C LYS A 28 -9.97 -13.29 7.25
N VAL A 29 -8.95 -13.19 6.40
CA VAL A 29 -8.91 -13.75 5.05
C VAL A 29 -7.98 -14.97 5.05
N PHE A 30 -8.43 -16.08 4.46
CA PHE A 30 -7.71 -17.36 4.48
C PHE A 30 -7.96 -18.15 3.19
N ASP A 31 -7.08 -19.11 2.90
CA ASP A 31 -7.26 -20.06 1.81
C ASP A 31 -8.40 -21.03 2.16
N ALA A 32 -9.44 -21.09 1.34
CA ALA A 32 -10.62 -21.92 1.60
C ALA A 32 -10.35 -23.43 1.52
N GLN A 33 -9.27 -23.85 0.85
CA GLN A 33 -8.85 -25.25 0.70
C GLN A 33 -7.93 -25.70 1.84
N SER A 34 -6.88 -24.92 2.15
CA SER A 34 -5.89 -25.30 3.17
C SER A 34 -6.22 -24.78 4.58
N GLY A 35 -6.97 -23.69 4.69
CA GLY A 35 -7.22 -22.99 5.94
C GLY A 35 -6.10 -22.02 6.34
N ASP A 36 -5.05 -21.90 5.54
CA ASP A 36 -3.90 -21.04 5.83
C ASP A 36 -4.30 -19.55 5.74
N PRO A 37 -3.76 -18.68 6.61
CA PRO A 37 -3.99 -17.25 6.50
C PRO A 37 -3.46 -16.69 5.18
N LEU A 38 -4.16 -15.72 4.59
CA LEU A 38 -3.71 -15.03 3.38
C LEU A 38 -3.14 -13.66 3.76
N PRO A 39 -1.80 -13.54 3.85
CA PRO A 39 -1.16 -12.29 4.20
C PRO A 39 -1.13 -11.35 3.01
N PHE A 40 -1.35 -10.07 3.25
CA PHE A 40 -1.37 -9.01 2.23
C PHE A 40 -2.55 -9.07 1.25
N ALA A 41 -3.67 -9.66 1.64
CA ALA A 41 -4.93 -9.58 0.90
C ALA A 41 -5.57 -8.19 1.06
N HIS A 42 -6.10 -7.66 -0.04
CA HIS A 42 -6.78 -6.37 -0.07
C HIS A 42 -8.23 -6.55 0.33
N VAL A 43 -8.69 -5.74 1.28
CA VAL A 43 -10.10 -5.63 1.69
C VAL A 43 -10.56 -4.22 1.39
N ILE A 44 -11.44 -4.07 0.41
CA ILE A 44 -11.83 -2.79 -0.19
C ILE A 44 -13.32 -2.55 0.03
N PHE A 45 -13.66 -1.32 0.39
CA PHE A 45 -15.02 -0.80 0.42
C PHE A 45 -15.03 0.53 -0.33
N GLU A 46 -15.68 0.58 -1.48
CA GLU A 46 -15.69 1.77 -2.35
C GLU A 46 -14.26 2.32 -2.63
N ASN A 47 -13.94 3.52 -2.15
CA ASN A 47 -12.65 4.17 -2.32
C ASN A 47 -11.70 4.00 -1.12
N ILE A 48 -12.12 3.28 -0.08
CA ILE A 48 -11.29 2.97 1.08
C ILE A 48 -10.88 1.50 1.08
N GLY A 49 -9.75 1.18 1.70
CA GLY A 49 -9.33 -0.20 1.86
C GLY A 49 -8.23 -0.39 2.86
N VAL A 50 -8.03 -1.63 3.26
CA VAL A 50 -6.95 -2.08 4.14
C VAL A 50 -6.35 -3.37 3.61
N THR A 51 -5.14 -3.66 4.05
CA THR A 51 -4.47 -4.92 3.72
C THR A 51 -4.33 -5.82 4.96
N THR A 52 -4.56 -7.12 4.78
CA THR A 52 -4.41 -8.10 5.85
C THR A 52 -2.95 -8.21 6.31
N ASN A 53 -2.77 -8.51 7.59
CA ASN A 53 -1.46 -8.78 8.16
C ASN A 53 -0.99 -10.21 7.89
N THR A 54 0.16 -10.61 8.46
CA THR A 54 0.74 -11.95 8.23
C THR A 54 -0.14 -13.11 8.71
N ASP A 55 -1.12 -12.84 9.58
CA ASP A 55 -2.07 -13.84 10.07
C ASP A 55 -3.41 -13.79 9.32
N GLY A 56 -3.49 -13.02 8.24
CA GLY A 56 -4.70 -12.82 7.45
C GLY A 56 -5.73 -11.89 8.10
N ASN A 57 -5.41 -11.25 9.23
CA ASN A 57 -6.36 -10.39 9.93
C ASN A 57 -6.41 -8.98 9.35
N PHE A 58 -7.58 -8.34 9.34
CA PHE A 58 -7.78 -6.95 8.95
C PHE A 58 -8.72 -6.20 9.89
N THR A 59 -8.67 -4.86 9.83
CA THR A 59 -9.61 -3.95 10.49
C THR A 59 -9.86 -2.76 9.57
N ILE A 60 -11.11 -2.52 9.19
CA ILE A 60 -11.53 -1.41 8.34
C ILE A 60 -12.61 -0.59 9.03
N ASN A 61 -12.48 0.73 8.99
CA ASN A 61 -13.50 1.68 9.47
C ASN A 61 -14.29 2.18 8.26
N ILE A 62 -15.60 1.95 8.27
CA ILE A 62 -16.53 2.31 7.20
C ILE A 62 -17.43 3.41 7.71
N GLU A 63 -17.47 4.53 7.01
CA GLU A 63 -18.44 5.59 7.27
C GLU A 63 -19.79 5.23 6.66
N VAL A 64 -20.81 5.14 7.50
CA VAL A 64 -22.14 4.71 7.10
C VAL A 64 -22.98 5.95 6.83
N VAL A 65 -23.11 6.32 5.55
CA VAL A 65 -24.01 7.38 5.10
C VAL A 65 -25.22 6.73 4.47
N ASP A 66 -26.38 6.81 5.15
CA ASP A 66 -27.71 6.41 4.65
C ASP A 66 -27.70 5.23 3.66
N VAL A 67 -27.37 4.02 4.15
CA VAL A 67 -27.25 2.83 3.29
C VAL A 67 -28.64 2.41 2.80
N VAL A 68 -28.95 2.77 1.55
CA VAL A 68 -30.09 2.24 0.79
C VAL A 68 -29.85 0.76 0.42
N ASP A 69 -28.59 0.37 0.30
CA ASP A 69 -28.13 -0.98 -0.08
C ASP A 69 -27.34 -1.68 1.03
N VAL A 70 -27.18 -3.01 0.92
CA VAL A 70 -26.32 -3.78 1.83
C VAL A 70 -24.84 -3.49 1.47
N PRO A 71 -24.01 -3.03 2.42
CA PRO A 71 -22.61 -2.71 2.14
C PRO A 71 -21.82 -3.97 1.76
N LYS A 72 -20.92 -3.85 0.77
CA LYS A 72 -20.14 -4.96 0.21
C LYS A 72 -18.65 -4.69 0.33
N LEU A 73 -17.90 -5.65 0.87
CA LEU A 73 -16.45 -5.67 0.82
C LEU A 73 -16.01 -6.45 -0.41
N LEU A 74 -15.04 -5.91 -1.16
CA LEU A 74 -14.34 -6.61 -2.22
C LEU A 74 -13.00 -7.11 -1.68
N ILE A 75 -12.82 -8.42 -1.68
CA ILE A 75 -11.62 -9.08 -1.16
C ILE A 75 -10.83 -9.62 -2.35
N LYS A 76 -9.56 -9.22 -2.43
CA LYS A 76 -8.67 -9.52 -3.55
C LYS A 76 -7.36 -10.09 -3.04
N TYR A 77 -6.87 -11.14 -3.68
CA TYR A 77 -5.56 -11.70 -3.39
C TYR A 77 -4.95 -12.37 -4.62
N ILE A 78 -3.64 -12.21 -4.82
CA ILE A 78 -2.92 -12.74 -5.97
C ILE A 78 -3.07 -14.27 -6.06
N GLY A 79 -3.49 -14.77 -7.22
CA GLY A 79 -3.67 -16.20 -7.47
C GLY A 79 -4.98 -16.78 -6.91
N TYR A 80 -5.94 -15.95 -6.50
CA TYR A 80 -7.23 -16.37 -5.95
C TYR A 80 -8.39 -15.67 -6.65
N GLU A 81 -9.58 -16.27 -6.58
CA GLU A 81 -10.82 -15.66 -7.02
C GLU A 81 -11.25 -14.53 -6.06
N SER A 82 -11.56 -13.35 -6.61
CA SER A 82 -12.01 -12.20 -5.83
C SER A 82 -13.44 -12.42 -5.31
N VAL A 83 -13.71 -12.01 -4.07
CA VAL A 83 -14.99 -12.22 -3.39
C VAL A 83 -15.67 -10.89 -3.07
N ASN A 84 -16.94 -10.76 -3.42
CA ASN A 84 -17.82 -9.70 -2.93
C ASN A 84 -18.57 -10.20 -1.70
N PHE A 85 -18.17 -9.74 -0.51
CA PHE A 85 -18.73 -10.13 0.78
C PHE A 85 -19.75 -9.10 1.28
N GLU A 86 -21.00 -9.51 1.44
CA GLU A 86 -22.08 -8.66 1.99
C GLU A 86 -21.99 -8.56 3.51
N ILE A 87 -21.93 -7.33 4.03
CA ILE A 87 -21.92 -7.07 5.48
C ILE A 87 -23.36 -7.05 5.98
N ILE A 88 -23.87 -8.22 6.35
CA ILE A 88 -25.20 -8.36 6.93
C ILE A 88 -25.13 -8.08 8.45
N ASN A 89 -25.99 -7.20 8.96
CA ASN A 89 -26.12 -6.86 10.38
C ASN A 89 -24.85 -6.31 11.07
N TRP A 90 -23.84 -5.86 10.32
CA TRP A 90 -22.62 -5.27 10.89
C TRP A 90 -21.91 -6.16 11.92
N VAL A 91 -21.80 -7.45 11.63
CA VAL A 91 -21.04 -8.37 12.48
C VAL A 91 -19.59 -7.90 12.57
N GLU A 92 -19.07 -7.72 13.79
CA GLU A 92 -17.73 -7.17 13.99
C GLU A 92 -16.60 -8.08 13.54
N ASN A 93 -16.80 -9.41 13.49
CA ASN A 93 -15.77 -10.39 13.18
C ASN A 93 -16.23 -11.31 12.05
N ILE A 94 -15.64 -11.15 10.87
CA ILE A 94 -15.99 -11.92 9.67
C ILE A 94 -14.83 -12.80 9.20
N ASN A 95 -15.14 -14.00 8.71
CA ASN A 95 -14.16 -14.93 8.15
C ASN A 95 -14.47 -15.10 6.66
N ILE A 96 -13.47 -14.86 5.81
CA ILE A 96 -13.62 -14.84 4.35
C ILE A 96 -12.60 -15.80 3.75
N GLY A 97 -13.09 -16.92 3.22
CA GLY A 97 -12.25 -17.90 2.52
C GLY A 97 -12.15 -17.53 1.05
N LEU A 98 -10.94 -17.47 0.49
CA LEU A 98 -10.71 -17.32 -0.94
C LEU A 98 -10.36 -18.67 -1.57
N ILE A 99 -10.85 -18.91 -2.78
CA ILE A 99 -10.55 -20.12 -3.54
C ILE A 99 -9.35 -19.83 -4.44
N PRO A 100 -8.27 -20.66 -4.42
CA PRO A 100 -7.18 -20.54 -5.36
C PRO A 100 -7.69 -20.58 -6.80
N SER A 101 -7.23 -19.64 -7.61
CA SER A 101 -7.54 -19.63 -9.04
C SER A 101 -6.80 -20.80 -9.68
N THR A 102 -7.55 -21.76 -10.23
CA THR A 102 -6.97 -22.94 -10.89
C THR A 102 -6.63 -22.70 -12.36
N GLU A 103 -6.78 -21.46 -12.84
CA GLU A 103 -6.66 -21.09 -14.25
C GLU A 103 -5.24 -20.61 -14.54
N THR A 104 -4.28 -21.53 -14.66
CA THR A 104 -3.13 -21.28 -15.52
C THR A 104 -3.59 -21.51 -16.95
N LEU A 105 -3.92 -20.42 -17.65
CA LEU A 105 -4.19 -20.51 -19.07
C LEU A 105 -2.85 -20.77 -19.77
N ASP A 106 -2.67 -21.97 -20.31
CA ASP A 106 -1.60 -22.31 -21.27
C ASP A 106 -1.85 -21.58 -22.61
N GLU A 107 -2.04 -20.26 -22.55
CA GLU A 107 -2.30 -19.47 -23.72
C GLU A 107 -0.99 -18.96 -24.32
N VAL A 108 -0.82 -19.26 -25.61
CA VAL A 108 0.33 -18.76 -26.35
C VAL A 108 0.12 -17.27 -26.54
N PHE A 109 0.89 -16.45 -25.82
CA PHE A 109 1.03 -15.01 -26.08
C PHE A 109 1.08 -14.73 -27.59
N VAL A 110 0.01 -14.14 -28.12
CA VAL A 110 -0.09 -13.77 -29.54
C VAL A 110 0.95 -12.69 -29.90
N ILE A 111 1.41 -11.93 -28.91
CA ILE A 111 2.40 -10.85 -29.03
C ILE A 111 3.71 -11.19 -28.29
N THR A 112 4.80 -10.46 -28.54
CA THR A 112 6.07 -10.68 -27.82
C THR A 112 6.04 -10.03 -26.43
N ALA A 113 6.84 -10.52 -25.47
CA ALA A 113 6.97 -9.90 -24.15
C ALA A 113 7.43 -8.43 -24.24
N GLU A 114 8.34 -8.12 -25.16
CA GLU A 114 8.75 -6.73 -25.42
C GLU A 114 7.58 -5.87 -25.93
N THR A 115 6.72 -6.42 -26.79
CA THR A 115 5.50 -5.74 -27.26
C THR A 115 4.55 -5.44 -26.10
N VAL A 116 4.36 -6.38 -25.16
CA VAL A 116 3.52 -6.16 -23.97
C VAL A 116 4.04 -4.97 -23.15
N VAL A 117 5.34 -4.92 -22.85
CA VAL A 117 5.92 -3.82 -22.06
C VAL A 117 5.91 -2.49 -22.84
N ARG A 118 6.06 -2.52 -24.16
CA ARG A 118 5.87 -1.33 -25.01
C ARG A 118 4.43 -0.82 -24.96
N ASN A 119 3.45 -1.73 -25.00
CA ASN A 119 2.04 -1.38 -24.89
C ASN A 119 1.69 -0.80 -23.51
N LEU A 120 2.22 -1.37 -22.42
CA LEU A 120 2.11 -0.77 -21.08
C LEU A 120 2.56 0.68 -21.09
N ASN A 121 3.69 0.97 -21.72
CA ASN A 121 4.21 2.34 -21.81
C ASN A 121 3.39 3.25 -22.73
N SER A 122 2.87 2.74 -23.85
CA SER A 122 2.03 3.55 -24.76
C SER A 122 0.67 3.88 -24.16
N HIS A 123 0.15 3.06 -23.24
CA HIS A 123 -1.12 3.29 -22.54
C HIS A 123 -0.94 4.03 -21.20
N ARG A 124 0.28 4.47 -20.88
CA ARG A 124 0.55 5.16 -19.61
C ARG A 124 -0.30 6.42 -19.42
N GLN A 125 -0.54 7.16 -20.50
CA GLN A 125 -1.40 8.35 -20.46
C GLN A 125 -2.90 8.03 -20.45
N ILE A 126 -3.31 6.76 -20.50
CA ILE A 126 -4.72 6.34 -20.46
C ILE A 126 -5.03 5.65 -19.14
N ASN A 127 -4.06 4.91 -18.60
CA ASN A 127 -4.25 4.04 -17.45
C ASN A 127 -3.91 4.70 -16.11
N TYR A 128 -3.19 5.82 -16.05
CA TYR A 128 -2.65 6.35 -14.79
C TYR A 128 -2.89 7.85 -14.59
N GLU A 129 -3.05 8.23 -13.33
CA GLU A 129 -3.02 9.56 -12.68
C GLU A 129 -3.19 10.80 -13.58
N PHE A 130 -4.45 11.20 -13.78
CA PHE A 130 -4.85 12.40 -14.54
C PHE A 130 -5.22 13.61 -13.70
N GLU A 131 -5.47 13.41 -12.42
CA GLU A 131 -5.80 14.46 -11.46
C GLU A 131 -4.93 14.34 -10.20
N ASP A 132 -4.74 15.48 -9.52
CA ASP A 132 -3.95 15.48 -8.29
C ASP A 132 -4.73 14.70 -7.22
N LEU A 133 -4.03 13.97 -6.37
CA LEU A 133 -4.63 13.12 -5.35
C LEU A 133 -4.17 13.52 -3.96
N LEU A 134 -5.10 13.52 -3.02
CA LEU A 134 -4.81 13.40 -1.59
C LEU A 134 -5.05 11.94 -1.19
N LEU A 135 -3.97 11.29 -0.75
CA LEU A 135 -3.99 9.92 -0.27
C LEU A 135 -3.95 9.91 1.25
N SER A 136 -4.65 8.96 1.86
CA SER A 136 -4.31 8.49 3.20
C SER A 136 -3.57 7.17 3.06
N ALA A 137 -2.48 7.00 3.78
CA ALA A 137 -1.67 5.79 3.72
C ALA A 137 -1.24 5.33 5.12
N PHE A 138 -1.21 4.02 5.32
CA PHE A 138 -0.57 3.40 6.48
C PHE A 138 0.86 2.98 6.08
N TYR A 139 1.83 3.33 6.90
CA TYR A 139 3.22 2.94 6.74
C TYR A 139 3.68 2.15 7.95
N LYS A 140 4.34 1.02 7.71
CA LYS A 140 4.98 0.20 8.76
C LYS A 140 6.38 -0.14 8.33
N GLU A 141 7.34 0.00 9.25
CA GLU A 141 8.68 -0.54 9.07
C GLU A 141 9.12 -1.34 10.29
N SER A 142 9.93 -2.36 10.04
CA SER A 142 10.47 -3.22 11.09
C SER A 142 11.88 -3.68 10.77
N LEU A 143 12.65 -3.94 11.83
CA LEU A 143 13.97 -4.55 11.75
C LEU A 143 14.01 -5.80 12.60
N VAL A 144 14.37 -6.92 11.99
CA VAL A 144 14.58 -8.21 12.66
C VAL A 144 16.06 -8.56 12.65
N VAL A 145 16.61 -8.86 13.82
CA VAL A 145 18.01 -9.27 14.03
C VAL A 145 18.02 -10.58 14.79
N LYS A 146 18.74 -11.59 14.28
CA LYS A 146 18.78 -12.93 14.90
C LYS A 146 17.39 -13.51 15.21
N LYS A 147 16.42 -13.29 14.31
CA LYS A 147 15.00 -13.71 14.41
C LYS A 147 14.15 -12.98 15.47
N GLN A 148 14.72 -11.99 16.16
CA GLN A 148 14.01 -11.16 17.15
C GLN A 148 13.74 -9.77 16.56
N LEU A 149 12.57 -9.21 16.87
CA LEU A 149 12.23 -7.84 16.50
C LEU A 149 13.10 -6.85 17.29
N ALA A 150 13.93 -6.09 16.58
CA ALA A 150 14.81 -5.09 17.14
C ALA A 150 14.16 -3.70 17.18
N TYR A 151 13.30 -3.43 16.20
CA TYR A 151 12.62 -2.15 16.01
C TYR A 151 11.36 -2.32 15.19
N ILE A 152 10.33 -1.55 15.53
CA ILE A 152 9.12 -1.38 14.73
C ILE A 152 8.65 0.07 14.83
N ALA A 153 8.20 0.62 13.72
CA ALA A 153 7.51 1.90 13.71
C ALA A 153 6.39 1.94 12.67
N GLU A 154 5.34 2.68 13.02
CA GLU A 154 4.08 2.70 12.27
C GLU A 154 3.52 4.11 12.23
N GLY A 155 2.94 4.49 11.09
CA GLY A 155 2.36 5.81 10.89
C GLY A 155 1.18 5.81 9.94
N VAL A 156 0.28 6.77 10.13
CA VAL A 156 -0.70 7.18 9.11
C VAL A 156 -0.24 8.50 8.53
N PHE A 157 -0.20 8.57 7.21
CA PHE A 157 0.27 9.72 6.44
C PHE A 157 -0.85 10.29 5.57
N ASP A 158 -0.88 11.61 5.45
CA ASP A 158 -1.53 12.29 4.32
C ASP A 158 -0.47 12.51 3.24
N ILE A 159 -0.75 12.10 2.00
CA ILE A 159 0.17 12.26 0.88
C ILE A 159 -0.51 13.05 -0.22
N TYR A 160 0.03 14.21 -0.55
CA TYR A 160 -0.31 14.90 -1.79
C TYR A 160 0.52 14.29 -2.92
N LEU A 161 -0.17 13.67 -3.86
CA LEU A 161 0.40 13.08 -5.06
C LEU A 161 -0.05 13.91 -6.27
N PRO A 162 0.79 14.84 -6.77
CA PRO A 162 0.47 15.60 -7.96
C PRO A 162 0.42 14.68 -9.19
N THR A 163 -0.36 15.03 -10.20
CA THR A 163 -0.34 14.34 -11.50
C THR A 163 1.05 14.34 -12.10
N ILE A 164 1.28 13.43 -13.05
CA ILE A 164 2.51 13.44 -13.86
C ILE A 164 2.64 14.69 -14.77
N TYR A 165 1.60 15.50 -14.88
CA TYR A 165 1.57 16.76 -15.64
C TYR A 165 1.76 18.00 -14.77
N ASN A 166 1.64 17.86 -13.45
CA ASN A 166 1.86 18.92 -12.48
C ASN A 166 3.35 18.94 -12.07
N ASN A 167 3.92 20.14 -11.93
CA ASN A 167 5.32 20.34 -11.55
C ASN A 167 5.53 20.37 -10.03
N ASP A 168 4.46 20.32 -9.24
CA ASP A 168 4.54 20.20 -7.79
C ASP A 168 5.30 18.94 -7.37
N GLN A 169 5.87 18.97 -6.17
CA GLN A 169 6.50 17.82 -5.55
C GLN A 169 5.50 17.07 -4.67
N ILE A 170 5.72 15.75 -4.55
CA ILE A 170 5.02 14.92 -3.57
C ILE A 170 5.30 15.46 -2.17
N GLU A 171 4.25 15.65 -1.38
CA GLU A 171 4.36 16.01 0.04
C GLU A 171 3.74 14.91 0.89
N ILE A 172 4.45 14.54 1.96
CA ILE A 172 4.03 13.53 2.92
C ILE A 172 3.93 14.22 4.29
N GLY A 173 2.74 14.26 4.86
CA GLY A 173 2.47 14.77 6.20
C GLY A 173 2.22 13.64 7.18
N LEU A 174 2.88 13.68 8.34
CA LEU A 174 2.66 12.71 9.41
C LEU A 174 1.37 13.07 10.15
N LYS A 175 0.34 12.22 10.09
CA LYS A 175 -0.86 12.43 10.92
C LYS A 175 -0.71 11.86 12.31
N LYS A 176 -0.20 10.65 12.38
CA LYS A 176 -0.11 9.92 13.64
C LYS A 176 0.94 8.84 13.55
N THR A 177 1.82 8.75 14.54
CA THR A 177 3.03 7.94 14.50
C THR A 177 3.37 7.30 15.84
N ARG A 178 3.80 6.03 15.84
CA ARG A 178 4.29 5.31 17.02
C ARG A 178 5.52 4.48 16.69
N LYS A 179 6.40 4.27 17.67
CA LYS A 179 7.59 3.40 17.51
C LYS A 179 7.88 2.64 18.80
N LYS A 180 8.51 1.46 18.68
CA LYS A 180 9.13 0.74 19.79
C LYS A 180 10.50 0.22 19.36
N THR A 181 11.49 0.42 20.23
CA THR A 181 12.85 -0.12 20.07
C THR A 181 13.12 -1.13 21.16
N PHE A 182 13.51 -2.34 20.78
CA PHE A 182 13.81 -3.44 21.70
C PHE A 182 15.31 -3.58 21.98
N VAL A 183 16.14 -2.97 21.14
CA VAL A 183 17.58 -2.89 21.29
C VAL A 183 18.04 -1.44 21.14
N ASN A 184 19.25 -1.14 21.63
CA ASN A 184 19.87 0.13 21.34
C ASN A 184 20.28 0.19 19.85
N LEU A 185 19.60 1.02 19.06
CA LEU A 185 19.81 1.09 17.61
C LEU A 185 21.20 1.58 17.21
N ASP A 186 21.78 2.49 18.01
CA ASP A 186 23.15 2.98 17.81
C ASP A 186 24.18 1.85 17.98
N SER A 187 23.87 0.87 18.84
CA SER A 187 24.76 -0.26 19.12
C SER A 187 24.81 -1.30 17.99
N ILE A 188 23.83 -1.30 17.08
CA ILE A 188 23.73 -2.28 15.99
C ILE A 188 24.12 -1.71 14.61
N SER A 189 24.72 -0.51 14.56
CA SER A 189 25.11 0.16 13.32
C SER A 189 23.96 0.22 12.30
N MET A 190 22.75 0.54 12.78
CA MET A 190 21.61 0.73 11.88
C MET A 190 21.94 1.86 10.90
N LEU A 191 21.88 1.56 9.61
CA LEU A 191 21.74 2.61 8.61
C LEU A 191 20.30 3.08 8.70
N PHE A 192 20.09 4.28 9.23
CA PHE A 192 18.80 4.92 9.17
C PHE A 192 18.40 5.01 7.69
N VAL A 193 17.37 4.25 7.34
CA VAL A 193 16.86 4.19 5.98
C VAL A 193 15.95 5.39 5.80
N THR A 194 16.49 6.48 5.24
CA THR A 194 15.79 7.75 5.07
C THR A 194 15.00 7.78 3.76
N GLY A 195 13.91 8.54 3.72
CA GLY A 195 13.18 8.81 2.47
C GLY A 195 12.33 7.65 1.91
N HIS A 196 12.22 6.52 2.62
CA HIS A 196 11.56 5.31 2.13
C HIS A 196 10.11 5.51 1.70
N ALA A 197 9.27 6.15 2.50
CA ALA A 197 7.86 6.33 2.09
C ALA A 197 7.72 7.16 0.81
N ARG A 198 8.62 8.13 0.57
CA ARG A 198 8.62 8.93 -0.66
C ARG A 198 9.10 8.14 -1.86
N ASP A 199 10.15 7.33 -1.69
CA ASP A 199 10.63 6.44 -2.74
C ASP A 199 9.59 5.37 -3.08
N MET A 200 8.88 4.85 -2.07
CA MET A 200 7.79 3.89 -2.22
C MET A 200 6.61 4.50 -2.98
N ILE A 201 6.08 5.65 -2.56
CA ILE A 201 4.89 6.22 -3.22
C ILE A 201 5.14 6.68 -4.66
N ASN A 202 6.38 7.00 -5.02
CA ASN A 202 6.71 7.30 -6.43
C ASN A 202 6.53 6.06 -7.33
N GLY A 203 6.78 4.85 -6.84
CA GLY A 203 6.67 3.61 -7.59
C GLY A 203 7.55 3.54 -8.85
N SER A 204 7.60 2.37 -9.49
CA SER A 204 8.35 2.16 -10.74
C SER A 204 7.72 2.89 -11.93
N MET A 205 6.39 3.08 -11.90
CA MET A 205 5.67 3.81 -12.94
C MET A 205 5.97 5.32 -12.95
N ARG A 206 6.24 6.01 -11.84
CA ARG A 206 6.56 7.46 -11.90
C ARG A 206 8.06 7.76 -11.84
N ARG A 207 8.85 6.85 -11.27
CA ARG A 207 10.29 7.07 -11.04
C ARG A 207 11.07 7.22 -12.35
N ASN A 208 11.77 8.34 -12.49
CA ASN A 208 12.71 8.57 -13.59
C ASN A 208 13.79 7.48 -13.63
N HIS A 209 14.17 7.04 -14.83
CA HIS A 209 15.16 5.97 -15.02
C HIS A 209 14.80 4.62 -14.37
N SER A 210 13.51 4.36 -14.09
CA SER A 210 13.07 3.02 -13.70
C SER A 210 13.22 2.01 -14.84
N PHE A 211 13.13 0.72 -14.54
CA PHE A 211 13.11 -0.34 -15.55
C PHE A 211 11.87 -0.27 -16.48
N LEU A 212 10.86 0.55 -16.13
CA LEU A 212 9.69 0.83 -16.96
C LEU A 212 9.84 2.14 -17.76
N ASP A 213 10.88 2.94 -17.52
CA ASP A 213 11.16 4.12 -18.35
C ASP A 213 11.55 3.67 -19.77
N THR A 214 10.82 4.17 -20.75
CA THR A 214 11.06 3.94 -22.19
C THR A 214 12.52 4.16 -22.62
N LYS A 215 13.23 5.10 -21.99
CA LYS A 215 14.65 5.39 -22.28
C LYS A 215 15.60 4.29 -21.80
N GLU A 216 15.18 3.56 -20.77
CA GLU A 216 15.96 2.50 -20.13
C GLU A 216 15.64 1.10 -20.67
N MET A 217 14.49 0.90 -21.34
CA MET A 217 14.06 -0.40 -21.87
C MET A 217 15.13 -1.12 -22.71
N LYS A 218 15.95 -0.39 -23.47
CA LYS A 218 17.07 -0.93 -24.28
C LYS A 218 18.13 -1.67 -23.47
N ASN A 219 18.18 -1.44 -22.16
CA ASN A 219 19.12 -2.08 -21.24
C ASN A 219 18.58 -3.42 -20.70
N TYR A 220 17.37 -3.80 -21.09
CA TYR A 220 16.68 -5.00 -20.64
C TYR A 220 16.38 -5.95 -21.78
N GLN A 221 16.17 -7.21 -21.42
CA GLN A 221 15.54 -8.24 -22.24
C GLN A 221 14.27 -8.71 -21.53
N TYR A 222 13.28 -9.14 -22.32
CA TYR A 222 11.96 -9.52 -21.85
C TYR A 222 11.60 -10.92 -22.37
N TRP A 223 10.99 -11.73 -21.53
CA TRP A 223 10.50 -13.06 -21.90
C TRP A 223 9.14 -13.34 -21.28
N LYS A 224 8.48 -14.37 -21.82
CA LYS A 224 7.13 -14.78 -21.43
C LYS A 224 7.26 -15.78 -20.28
N GLU A 225 6.57 -15.52 -19.17
CA GLU A 225 6.41 -16.52 -18.10
C GLU A 225 5.07 -17.25 -18.27
N GLY A 226 3.99 -16.51 -18.55
CA GLY A 226 2.67 -17.10 -18.75
C GLY A 226 1.56 -16.07 -18.84
N VAL A 227 0.34 -16.57 -18.88
CA VAL A 227 -0.88 -15.79 -18.63
C VAL A 227 -1.51 -16.35 -17.37
N GLU A 228 -1.85 -15.47 -16.44
CA GLU A 228 -2.45 -15.84 -15.16
C GLU A 228 -3.74 -15.04 -14.95
N GLN A 229 -4.63 -15.55 -14.10
CA GLN A 229 -5.72 -14.76 -13.56
C GLN A 229 -5.25 -14.05 -12.29
N TYR A 230 -5.32 -12.73 -12.31
CA TYR A 230 -5.00 -11.86 -11.19
C TYR A 230 -6.20 -10.99 -10.88
N ASP A 231 -6.84 -11.18 -9.72
CA ASP A 231 -7.91 -10.31 -9.26
C ASP A 231 -9.14 -10.25 -10.22
N GLY A 232 -9.46 -11.39 -10.85
CA GLY A 232 -10.50 -11.48 -11.87
C GLY A 232 -10.15 -10.82 -13.21
N GLU A 233 -8.93 -10.28 -13.33
CA GLU A 233 -8.35 -9.78 -14.57
C GLU A 233 -7.33 -10.77 -15.09
N GLU A 234 -7.39 -11.06 -16.38
CA GLU A 234 -6.35 -11.84 -17.04
C GLU A 234 -5.10 -10.97 -17.23
N VAL A 235 -3.93 -11.50 -16.89
CA VAL A 235 -2.65 -10.79 -16.94
C VAL A 235 -1.58 -11.55 -17.69
N TYR A 236 -0.82 -10.81 -18.52
CA TYR A 236 0.48 -11.25 -18.99
C TYR A 236 1.49 -11.23 -17.85
N VAL A 237 2.14 -12.36 -17.59
CA VAL A 237 3.31 -12.44 -16.70
C VAL A 237 4.57 -12.34 -17.55
N VAL A 238 5.25 -11.21 -17.44
CA VAL A 238 6.45 -10.87 -18.22
C VAL A 238 7.67 -10.84 -17.31
N GLY A 239 8.60 -11.75 -17.57
CA GLY A 239 9.93 -11.70 -16.97
C GLY A 239 10.81 -10.65 -17.66
N PHE A 240 11.60 -9.93 -16.87
CA PHE A 240 12.58 -8.97 -17.38
C PHE A 240 13.92 -9.06 -16.64
N GLY A 241 15.00 -8.75 -17.35
CA GLY A 241 16.34 -8.77 -16.77
C GLY A 241 17.38 -8.04 -17.62
N PRO A 242 18.62 -7.90 -17.12
CA PRO A 242 19.66 -7.15 -17.80
C PRO A 242 20.00 -7.74 -19.18
N SER A 243 20.01 -6.91 -20.23
CA SER A 243 20.67 -7.21 -21.51
C SER A 243 22.08 -6.61 -21.58
N GLY A 244 22.45 -5.78 -20.60
CA GLY A 244 23.78 -5.20 -20.48
C GLY A 244 24.04 -4.58 -19.11
N LYS A 245 25.24 -4.01 -18.93
CA LYS A 245 25.70 -3.46 -17.65
C LYS A 245 24.88 -2.28 -17.12
N LYS A 246 24.01 -1.68 -17.93
CA LYS A 246 23.26 -0.46 -17.61
C LYS A 246 21.96 -0.72 -16.82
N ALA A 247 21.40 -1.94 -16.89
CA ALA A 247 20.20 -2.33 -16.16
C ALA A 247 20.36 -2.13 -14.64
N SER A 248 19.26 -1.74 -13.99
CA SER A 248 19.18 -1.49 -12.55
C SER A 248 18.39 -2.54 -11.78
N ALA A 249 17.59 -3.37 -12.44
CA ALA A 249 16.81 -4.43 -11.79
C ALA A 249 16.61 -5.69 -12.66
N ASN A 250 15.93 -6.69 -12.12
CA ASN A 250 15.31 -7.82 -12.81
C ASN A 250 14.04 -8.21 -12.05
N GLY A 251 13.12 -8.96 -12.67
CA GLY A 251 11.89 -9.35 -11.98
C GLY A 251 10.76 -9.79 -12.90
N LEU A 252 9.54 -9.69 -12.37
CA LEU A 252 8.28 -10.06 -13.00
C LEU A 252 7.33 -8.86 -13.04
N LEU A 253 6.64 -8.70 -14.17
CA LEU A 253 5.57 -7.73 -14.38
C LEU A 253 4.28 -8.48 -14.66
N TYR A 254 3.21 -8.10 -13.99
CA TYR A 254 1.85 -8.61 -14.20
C TYR A 254 1.06 -7.49 -14.88
N ILE A 255 0.74 -7.69 -16.15
CA ILE A 255 0.21 -6.64 -17.03
C ILE A 255 -1.14 -7.09 -17.58
N SER A 256 -2.20 -6.33 -17.32
CA SER A 256 -3.56 -6.61 -17.80
C SER A 256 -3.58 -6.91 -19.31
N THR A 257 -4.25 -8.00 -19.72
CA THR A 257 -4.39 -8.34 -21.14
C THR A 257 -5.39 -7.43 -21.86
N SER A 258 -6.34 -6.85 -21.12
CA SER A 258 -7.41 -5.97 -21.61
C SER A 258 -6.97 -4.50 -21.73
N THR A 259 -6.22 -3.98 -20.76
CA THR A 259 -5.86 -2.54 -20.68
C THR A 259 -4.37 -2.25 -20.83
N TYR A 260 -3.50 -3.27 -20.73
CA TYR A 260 -2.05 -3.10 -20.59
C TYR A 260 -1.61 -2.32 -19.34
N ALA A 261 -2.49 -2.15 -18.34
CA ALA A 261 -2.10 -1.61 -17.06
C ALA A 261 -1.17 -2.57 -16.29
N LEU A 262 -0.21 -2.02 -15.56
CA LEU A 262 0.60 -2.75 -14.61
C LEU A 262 -0.25 -2.98 -13.37
N ILE A 263 -0.47 -4.24 -13.05
CA ILE A 263 -1.24 -4.63 -11.87
C ILE A 263 -0.29 -4.94 -10.72
N ARG A 264 0.85 -5.57 -11.02
CA ARG A 264 1.89 -5.87 -10.04
C ARG A 264 3.27 -5.85 -10.68
N ALA A 265 4.26 -5.39 -9.92
CA ALA A 265 5.67 -5.58 -10.24
C ALA A 265 6.39 -6.20 -9.05
N GLU A 266 7.07 -7.32 -9.26
CA GLU A 266 8.01 -7.89 -8.30
C GLU A 266 9.41 -7.74 -8.88
N TYR A 267 10.30 -7.02 -8.19
CA TYR A 267 11.64 -6.76 -8.74
C TYR A 267 12.76 -6.73 -7.71
N TYR A 268 13.96 -7.03 -8.23
CA TYR A 268 15.20 -7.16 -7.49
C TYR A 268 16.24 -6.21 -8.10
N PRO A 269 16.62 -5.14 -7.40
CA PRO A 269 17.71 -4.27 -7.83
C PRO A 269 19.03 -5.03 -8.03
N ILE A 270 19.82 -4.64 -9.03
CA ILE A 270 21.13 -5.26 -9.30
C ILE A 270 22.14 -4.81 -8.24
N ILE A 271 22.45 -5.73 -7.32
CA ILE A 271 23.23 -5.47 -6.09
C ILE A 271 24.68 -5.08 -6.35
N SER A 272 25.28 -5.41 -7.50
CA SER A 272 26.64 -4.94 -7.83
C SER A 272 26.78 -3.41 -7.85
N ARG A 273 25.66 -2.68 -7.82
CA ARG A 273 25.57 -1.22 -7.72
C ARG A 273 25.17 -0.72 -6.33
N GLN A 274 24.98 -1.60 -5.36
CA GLN A 274 24.61 -1.28 -3.99
C GLN A 274 25.72 -1.74 -3.04
N HIS A 275 26.20 -0.83 -2.19
CA HIS A 275 27.35 -1.09 -1.31
C HIS A 275 26.96 -1.72 0.04
N PHE A 276 25.67 -1.81 0.32
CA PHE A 276 25.16 -2.16 1.64
C PHE A 276 24.28 -3.41 1.65
N TRP A 277 23.32 -3.50 0.72
CA TRP A 277 22.35 -4.58 0.71
C TRP A 277 22.95 -5.87 0.14
N ASN A 278 22.74 -6.98 0.84
CA ASN A 278 23.01 -8.33 0.34
C ASN A 278 21.85 -8.89 -0.47
N LYS A 279 20.62 -8.44 -0.18
CA LYS A 279 19.40 -8.80 -0.90
C LYS A 279 18.42 -7.64 -0.81
N VAL A 280 17.75 -7.34 -1.91
CA VAL A 280 16.65 -6.37 -1.96
C VAL A 280 15.52 -6.92 -2.81
N LYS A 281 14.29 -6.82 -2.32
CA LYS A 281 13.06 -7.12 -3.05
C LYS A 281 12.10 -5.96 -2.92
N TRP A 282 11.46 -5.61 -4.02
CA TRP A 282 10.33 -4.69 -4.07
C TRP A 282 9.12 -5.44 -4.65
N VAL A 283 7.96 -5.17 -4.06
CA VAL A 283 6.67 -5.54 -4.62
C VAL A 283 5.84 -4.28 -4.68
N GLU A 284 5.35 -3.93 -5.87
CA GLU A 284 4.42 -2.83 -6.10
C GLU A 284 3.11 -3.43 -6.62
N GLU A 285 1.98 -3.04 -6.04
CA GLU A 285 0.65 -3.45 -6.48
C GLU A 285 -0.21 -2.23 -6.77
N TYR A 286 -0.97 -2.33 -7.85
CA TYR A 286 -1.84 -1.29 -8.36
C TYR A 286 -3.30 -1.74 -8.31
N ILE A 287 -4.19 -0.81 -8.06
CA ILE A 287 -5.64 -1.03 -8.07
C ILE A 287 -6.30 -0.04 -9.00
N GLU A 288 -7.33 -0.48 -9.71
CA GLU A 288 -8.19 0.40 -10.48
C GLU A 288 -9.20 1.13 -9.58
N VAL A 289 -9.19 2.47 -9.64
CA VAL A 289 -10.17 3.36 -9.01
C VAL A 289 -10.74 4.27 -10.09
N LYS A 290 -12.05 4.16 -10.35
CA LYS A 290 -12.76 4.96 -11.37
C LYS A 290 -12.04 4.96 -12.74
N SER A 291 -11.60 3.80 -13.23
CA SER A 291 -10.85 3.61 -14.49
C SER A 291 -9.41 4.14 -14.50
N THR A 292 -8.86 4.50 -13.34
CA THR A 292 -7.45 4.88 -13.20
C THR A 292 -6.74 3.86 -12.32
N TRP A 293 -5.61 3.35 -12.79
CA TRP A 293 -4.74 2.46 -12.02
C TRP A 293 -3.83 3.30 -11.12
N LEU A 294 -3.92 3.05 -9.81
CA LEU A 294 -3.22 3.79 -8.78
C LEU A 294 -2.39 2.84 -7.92
N LEU A 295 -1.22 3.29 -7.47
CA LEU A 295 -0.35 2.51 -6.61
C LEU A 295 -1.05 2.29 -5.26
N LYS A 296 -1.40 1.04 -4.96
CA LYS A 296 -2.12 0.63 -3.74
C LYS A 296 -1.18 0.25 -2.62
N GLN A 297 -0.16 -0.54 -2.94
CA GLN A 297 0.76 -1.06 -1.93
C GLN A 297 2.18 -1.16 -2.47
N VAL A 298 3.13 -0.86 -1.60
CA VAL A 298 4.54 -1.16 -1.82
C VAL A 298 5.09 -1.91 -0.63
N ILE A 299 5.73 -3.06 -0.88
CA ILE A 299 6.51 -3.79 0.09
C ILE A 299 7.97 -3.72 -0.33
N TYR A 300 8.80 -3.28 0.60
CA TYR A 300 10.25 -3.24 0.46
C TYR A 300 10.87 -4.18 1.48
N GLU A 301 11.73 -5.09 1.02
CA GLU A 301 12.49 -5.99 1.86
C GLU A 301 13.97 -5.85 1.55
N GLY A 302 14.77 -5.62 2.58
CA GLY A 302 16.21 -5.48 2.47
C GLY A 302 16.91 -6.31 3.52
N ALA A 303 17.98 -7.01 3.12
CA ALA A 303 18.84 -7.72 4.04
C ALA A 303 20.29 -7.29 3.89
N TRP A 304 21.02 -7.18 5.00
CA TRP A 304 22.46 -6.92 5.03
C TRP A 304 23.13 -7.68 6.16
N SER A 305 24.46 -7.70 6.16
CA SER A 305 25.22 -8.36 7.22
C SER A 305 26.39 -7.51 7.67
N VAL A 306 26.52 -7.34 8.99
CA VAL A 306 27.65 -6.66 9.65
C VAL A 306 28.13 -7.55 10.77
N THR A 307 29.45 -7.74 10.89
CA THR A 307 30.10 -8.50 11.99
C THR A 307 29.50 -9.88 12.25
N GLY A 308 29.02 -10.56 11.21
CA GLY A 308 28.43 -11.91 11.28
C GLY A 308 26.96 -11.96 11.69
N ASN A 309 26.33 -10.81 11.98
CA ASN A 309 24.90 -10.72 12.20
C ASN A 309 24.17 -10.38 10.89
N GLU A 310 23.04 -11.04 10.67
CA GLU A 310 22.12 -10.72 9.57
C GLU A 310 20.99 -9.83 10.08
N TYR A 311 20.70 -8.80 9.30
CA TYR A 311 19.68 -7.79 9.56
C TYR A 311 18.65 -7.85 8.45
N ASN A 312 17.38 -7.93 8.80
CA ASN A 312 16.27 -8.00 7.86
C ASN A 312 15.34 -6.83 8.12
N PHE A 313 15.29 -5.89 7.17
CA PHE A 313 14.41 -4.75 7.20
C PHE A 313 13.23 -4.98 6.26
N GLN A 314 12.05 -4.61 6.72
CA GLN A 314 10.85 -4.58 5.91
C GLN A 314 10.14 -3.25 6.09
N ALA A 315 9.73 -2.62 4.99
CA ALA A 315 8.82 -1.48 4.99
C ALA A 315 7.61 -1.80 4.11
N ILE A 316 6.43 -1.38 4.57
CA ILE A 316 5.15 -1.53 3.88
C ILE A 316 4.51 -0.15 3.84
N LEU A 317 4.12 0.30 2.65
CA LEU A 317 3.28 1.47 2.43
C LEU A 317 1.98 0.98 1.82
N ASP A 318 0.86 1.17 2.51
CA ASP A 318 -0.48 0.76 2.09
C ASP A 318 -1.38 1.99 1.95
N VAL A 319 -1.76 2.35 0.73
CA VAL A 319 -2.68 3.47 0.48
C VAL A 319 -4.09 3.03 0.84
N THR A 320 -4.70 3.69 1.82
CA THR A 320 -6.00 3.30 2.38
C THR A 320 -7.16 4.11 1.84
N SER A 321 -6.90 5.23 1.16
CA SER A 321 -7.90 5.98 0.42
C SER A 321 -7.31 6.83 -0.70
N PHE A 322 -8.06 7.01 -1.78
CA PHE A 322 -7.72 7.87 -2.91
C PHE A 322 -8.77 8.98 -3.04
N THR A 323 -8.36 10.25 -2.87
CA THR A 323 -9.27 11.40 -2.96
C THR A 323 -8.76 12.39 -4.01
N PRO A 324 -9.48 12.57 -5.13
CA PRO A 324 -9.22 13.64 -6.09
C PRO A 324 -9.24 15.03 -5.46
N VAL A 325 -8.30 15.89 -5.85
CA VAL A 325 -8.23 17.28 -5.39
C VAL A 325 -7.95 18.23 -6.55
N ASP A 326 -8.68 19.34 -6.61
CA ASP A 326 -8.51 20.36 -7.66
C ASP A 326 -7.23 21.20 -7.49
N LYS A 327 -6.69 21.22 -6.26
CA LYS A 327 -5.48 21.95 -5.90
C LYS A 327 -4.82 21.28 -4.70
N LYS A 328 -3.51 21.50 -4.58
CA LYS A 328 -2.73 21.10 -3.41
C LYS A 328 -3.39 21.51 -2.09
N PRO A 329 -3.83 20.54 -1.26
CA PRO A 329 -4.36 20.84 0.06
C PRO A 329 -3.22 21.24 1.02
N PRO A 330 -3.51 21.99 2.09
CA PRO A 330 -2.54 22.20 3.15
C PRO A 330 -2.25 20.87 3.86
N ILE A 331 -0.98 20.45 3.85
CA ILE A 331 -0.51 19.28 4.60
C ILE A 331 0.23 19.75 5.86
N THR A 332 -0.11 19.15 7.00
CA THR A 332 0.54 19.40 8.29
C THR A 332 1.69 18.41 8.50
N ASP A 333 2.70 18.81 9.27
CA ASP A 333 3.83 17.95 9.66
C ASP A 333 4.54 17.29 8.46
N VAL A 334 4.77 18.09 7.41
CA VAL A 334 5.46 17.67 6.19
C VAL A 334 6.89 17.24 6.53
N ILE A 335 7.23 16.00 6.17
CA ILE A 335 8.58 15.48 6.35
C ILE A 335 9.52 15.96 5.25
N ASN A 336 10.77 16.19 5.63
CA ASN A 336 11.82 16.43 4.66
C ASN A 336 12.23 15.14 3.93
N GLU A 337 12.88 15.31 2.79
CA GLU A 337 13.30 14.21 1.90
C GLU A 337 14.22 13.17 2.55
N ASN A 338 14.98 13.60 3.57
CA ASN A 338 15.97 12.79 4.27
C ASN A 338 15.50 12.41 5.68
N ALA A 339 14.19 12.52 5.95
CA ALA A 339 13.67 12.28 7.28
C ALA A 339 13.88 10.81 7.63
N ILE A 340 14.49 10.59 8.80
CA ILE A 340 14.39 9.33 9.50
C ILE A 340 12.97 9.34 10.05
N PHE A 341 12.12 8.43 9.57
CA PHE A 341 10.75 8.39 10.05
C PHE A 341 10.78 8.16 11.58
N PHE A 342 9.88 8.82 12.30
CA PHE A 342 9.58 8.59 13.72
C PHE A 342 10.49 9.22 14.80
N ASP A 343 11.25 10.28 14.54
CA ASP A 343 11.96 10.99 15.64
C ASP A 343 11.00 11.50 16.74
N SER A 344 9.78 11.91 16.37
CA SER A 344 8.66 12.18 17.28
C SER A 344 7.55 11.13 17.10
N ALA A 345 7.46 10.19 18.02
CA ALA A 345 6.47 9.12 18.01
C ALA A 345 5.95 8.88 19.43
N ASP A 346 4.65 8.64 19.55
CA ASP A 346 3.98 8.39 20.83
C ASP A 346 4.17 6.95 21.30
N ASN A 347 3.99 6.72 22.60
CA ASN A 347 3.96 5.38 23.21
C ASN A 347 2.73 4.57 22.74
N LEU A 348 2.84 3.24 22.81
CA LEU A 348 1.82 2.30 22.35
C LEU A 348 0.48 2.43 23.11
N ASP A 349 -0.60 2.69 22.37
CA ASP A 349 -2.00 2.62 22.82
C ASP A 349 -2.78 1.64 21.93
N GLU A 350 -3.70 0.87 22.51
CA GLU A 350 -4.59 -0.04 21.78
C GLU A 350 -5.64 0.70 20.94
N ASN A 351 -6.06 1.90 21.37
CA ASN A 351 -6.98 2.75 20.63
C ASN A 351 -6.28 3.68 19.63
N PHE A 352 -4.96 3.52 19.47
CA PHE A 352 -4.14 4.43 18.69
C PHE A 352 -4.66 4.64 17.27
N TRP A 353 -5.21 3.60 16.63
CA TRP A 353 -5.71 3.66 15.26
C TRP A 353 -7.23 3.78 15.14
N ARG A 354 -7.97 4.08 16.22
CA ARG A 354 -9.43 3.94 16.28
C ARG A 354 -10.21 4.61 15.12
N ASN A 355 -9.67 5.68 14.55
CA ASN A 355 -10.30 6.45 13.46
C ASN A 355 -9.52 6.38 12.13
N HIS A 356 -8.61 5.42 11.99
CA HIS A 356 -7.78 5.27 10.78
C HIS A 356 -7.83 3.84 10.27
N ASN A 357 -7.73 3.69 8.96
CA ASN A 357 -7.51 2.40 8.32
C ASN A 357 -6.02 2.07 8.40
N TYR A 358 -5.69 0.86 8.86
CA TYR A 358 -4.33 0.43 9.13
C TYR A 358 -4.20 -1.09 8.98
N MET A 359 -2.98 -1.58 8.77
CA MET A 359 -2.67 -3.00 8.87
C MET A 359 -2.47 -3.37 10.34
N SER A 360 -3.28 -4.28 10.88
CA SER A 360 -3.15 -4.72 12.27
C SER A 360 -1.83 -5.47 12.51
N LEU A 361 -1.23 -5.30 13.68
CA LEU A 361 -0.10 -6.11 14.12
C LEU A 361 -0.44 -7.61 14.05
N SER A 362 0.50 -8.43 13.59
CA SER A 362 0.45 -9.89 13.69
C SER A 362 0.48 -10.37 15.13
N GLU A 363 0.12 -11.63 15.37
CA GLU A 363 0.20 -12.25 16.68
C GLU A 363 1.62 -12.22 17.22
N LYS A 364 2.61 -12.54 16.38
CA LYS A 364 4.02 -12.44 16.74
C LYS A 364 4.41 -11.03 17.16
N GLU A 365 4.09 -10.02 16.34
CA GLU A 365 4.40 -8.62 16.65
C GLU A 365 3.70 -8.17 17.94
N ARG A 366 2.42 -8.55 18.15
CA ARG A 366 1.69 -8.24 19.39
C ARG A 366 2.35 -8.86 20.62
N LEU A 367 2.74 -10.13 20.55
CA LEU A 367 3.42 -10.82 21.66
C LEU A 367 4.75 -10.14 21.99
N GLU A 368 5.61 -9.93 20.99
CA GLU A 368 6.91 -9.25 21.17
C GLU A 368 6.73 -7.82 21.72
N MET A 369 5.69 -7.10 21.29
CA MET A 369 5.37 -5.76 21.80
C MET A 369 4.85 -5.77 23.24
N SER A 370 4.23 -6.87 23.70
CA SER A 370 3.68 -7.02 25.06
C SER A 370 4.68 -7.55 26.10
N GLU A 371 5.69 -8.34 25.69
CA GLU A 371 6.67 -8.96 26.60
C GLU A 371 7.78 -8.02 27.09
N SER A 372 7.74 -6.75 26.67
CA SER A 372 8.80 -5.75 26.89
C SER A 372 8.44 -4.65 27.89
N ASP A 373 7.33 -4.83 28.62
CA ASP A 373 6.89 -4.00 29.76
C ASP A 373 7.07 -4.79 31.07
#